data_AF-A0A1E4F5V8-F1
#
_entry.id   AF-A0A1E4F5V8-F1
#
_cell.length_a   1.000
_cell.length_b   1.000
_cell.length_c   1.000
_cell.angle_alpha   90.00
_cell.angle_beta   90.00
_cell.angle_gamma   90.00
#
_symmetry.space_group_name_H-M   'P 1'
#
loop_
_entity.id
_entity.type
_entity.pdbx_description
1 polymer ?
#
loop_
_entity_poly.entity_id
_entity_poly.type
_entity_poly.pdbx_seq_one_letter_code
_entity_poly.pdbx_strand_id
1 'polypeptide(L)'
;MTEPRGECCPDAVLRLAQAGRGQAPFLGAHHLDAARRLARLFDRARMLPRVTLSYDPARIGGHRGRPVQAELADSAAAARQRLAGLARQMPADCWNLLTDICGFDKGLQQVEAERNWPRRGAKLVLRIGLDQLAAIFGLSEAAEGQAGAQTRAWLPERAPMFLD
;
A
#
# COMPACT_ATOMS: atom_id res chain seq x y z
N MET A 1 -15.63 -15.41 7.00
CA MET A 1 -15.02 -14.08 7.15
C MET A 1 -13.82 -14.00 6.23
N THR A 2 -14.01 -13.60 4.97
CA THR A 2 -12.92 -13.29 4.05
C THR A 2 -12.73 -11.79 4.07
N GLU A 3 -11.76 -11.34 4.86
CA GLU A 3 -11.28 -9.95 4.88
C GLU A 3 -11.01 -9.48 3.44
N PRO A 4 -11.35 -8.23 3.07
CA PRO A 4 -10.96 -7.69 1.77
C PRO A 4 -9.43 -7.67 1.68
N ARG A 5 -8.85 -8.50 0.80
CA ARG A 5 -7.39 -8.64 0.66
C ARG A 5 -6.64 -7.33 0.34
N GLY A 6 -7.36 -6.29 -0.10
CA GLY A 6 -6.81 -4.94 -0.30
C GLY A 6 -6.64 -4.10 0.98
N GLU A 7 -7.00 -4.62 2.14
CA GLU A 7 -6.81 -3.93 3.44
C GLU A 7 -5.61 -4.48 4.22
N CYS A 8 -5.14 -5.70 3.92
CA CYS A 8 -4.06 -6.33 4.68
C CYS A 8 -2.68 -6.00 4.10
N CYS A 9 -1.72 -5.71 4.98
CA CYS A 9 -0.32 -5.52 4.59
C CYS A 9 0.29 -6.88 4.19
N PRO A 10 1.21 -6.96 3.20
CA PRO A 10 1.86 -8.23 2.82
C PRO A 10 2.47 -8.95 4.03
N ASP A 11 2.37 -10.28 4.08
CA ASP A 11 2.74 -11.08 5.27
C ASP A 11 4.25 -10.95 5.58
N ALA A 12 5.08 -10.93 4.54
CA ALA A 12 6.52 -10.69 4.68
C ALA A 12 6.85 -9.34 5.34
N VAL A 13 6.06 -8.30 5.06
CA VAL A 13 6.22 -6.96 5.66
C VAL A 13 5.76 -6.99 7.12
N LEU A 14 4.62 -7.62 7.40
CA LEU A 14 4.10 -7.74 8.76
C LEU A 14 5.09 -8.46 9.69
N ARG A 15 5.72 -9.54 9.23
CA ARG A 15 6.73 -10.26 10.02
C ARG A 15 7.95 -9.41 10.35
N LEU A 16 8.38 -8.53 9.45
CA LEU A 16 9.51 -7.63 9.68
C LEU A 16 9.15 -6.40 10.53
N ALA A 17 7.86 -6.07 10.63
CA ALA A 17 7.33 -5.02 11.48
C ALA A 17 7.07 -5.47 12.93
N GLN A 18 7.17 -6.77 13.23
CA GLN A 18 7.07 -7.26 14.60
C GLN A 18 8.36 -6.94 15.37
N ALA A 19 8.22 -6.35 16.56
CA ALA A 19 9.33 -6.14 17.47
C ALA A 19 9.82 -7.48 18.05
N GLY A 20 11.14 -7.69 18.06
CA GLY A 20 11.77 -8.84 18.70
C GLY A 20 11.93 -8.64 20.21
N ARG A 21 12.57 -9.59 20.91
CA ARG A 21 12.86 -9.53 22.36
C ARG A 21 13.62 -8.25 22.77
N GLY A 22 12.90 -7.15 23.00
CA GLY A 22 13.44 -5.85 23.39
C GLY A 22 14.08 -5.02 22.26
N GLN A 23 13.95 -5.41 20.99
CA GLN A 23 14.50 -4.65 19.86
C GLN A 23 13.39 -3.96 19.07
N ALA A 24 13.65 -2.74 18.62
CA ALA A 24 12.77 -2.03 17.71
C ALA A 24 12.51 -2.86 16.44
N PRO A 25 11.30 -2.77 15.86
CA PRO A 25 10.97 -3.52 14.65
C PRO A 25 11.88 -3.09 13.49
N PHE A 26 12.16 -4.03 12.58
CA PHE A 26 13.03 -3.74 11.45
C PHE A 26 12.36 -2.78 10.45
N LEU A 27 11.03 -2.82 10.33
CA LEU A 27 10.23 -1.89 9.54
C LEU A 27 9.34 -1.05 10.48
N GLY A 28 9.46 0.26 10.39
CA GLY A 28 8.58 1.23 11.08
C GLY A 28 7.24 1.47 10.37
N ALA A 29 6.34 2.22 11.01
CA ALA A 29 4.96 2.45 10.58
C ALA A 29 4.81 2.94 9.12
N HIS A 30 5.65 3.89 8.71
CA HIS A 30 5.66 4.45 7.36
C HIS A 30 5.93 3.41 6.27
N HIS A 31 6.76 2.39 6.55
CA HIS A 31 7.00 1.29 5.62
C HIS A 31 5.73 0.43 5.43
N LEU A 32 4.99 0.16 6.50
CA LEU A 32 3.74 -0.60 6.41
C LEU A 32 2.69 0.18 5.62
N ASP A 33 2.59 1.50 5.83
CA ASP A 33 1.68 2.34 5.06
C ASP A 33 2.05 2.41 3.59
N ALA A 34 3.34 2.50 3.26
CA ALA A 34 3.83 2.44 1.89
C ALA A 34 3.48 1.10 1.24
N ALA A 35 3.75 -0.02 1.92
CA ALA A 35 3.43 -1.37 1.43
C ALA A 35 1.93 -1.55 1.21
N ARG A 36 1.08 -1.15 2.17
CA ARG A 36 -0.38 -1.20 2.05
C ARG A 36 -0.89 -0.35 0.88
N ARG A 37 -0.37 0.87 0.71
CA ARG A 37 -0.74 1.74 -0.42
C ARG A 37 -0.37 1.11 -1.76
N LEU A 38 0.79 0.47 -1.85
CA LEU A 38 1.24 -0.21 -3.06
C LEU A 38 0.42 -1.47 -3.37
N ALA A 39 0.16 -2.32 -2.37
CA ALA A 39 -0.70 -3.50 -2.52
C ALA A 39 -2.09 -3.10 -3.07
N ARG A 40 -2.68 -2.02 -2.52
CA ARG A 40 -3.94 -1.46 -3.04
C ARG A 40 -3.85 -1.00 -4.50
N LEU A 41 -2.71 -0.46 -4.93
CA LEU A 41 -2.51 -0.09 -6.33
C LEU A 41 -2.44 -1.31 -7.24
N PHE A 42 -1.74 -2.38 -6.84
CA PHE A 42 -1.70 -3.63 -7.59
C PHE A 42 -3.08 -4.28 -7.73
N ASP A 43 -3.86 -4.30 -6.65
CA ASP A 43 -5.24 -4.81 -6.66
C ASP A 43 -6.14 -4.01 -7.60
N ARG A 44 -6.08 -2.67 -7.52
CA ARG A 44 -6.86 -1.77 -8.39
C ARG A 44 -6.45 -1.90 -9.85
N ALA A 45 -5.16 -2.08 -10.13
CA ALA A 45 -4.63 -2.24 -11.47
C ALA A 45 -5.08 -3.54 -12.17
N ARG A 46 -5.66 -4.49 -11.41
CA ARG A 46 -6.08 -5.82 -11.88
C ARG A 46 -4.91 -6.62 -12.48
N MET A 47 -3.70 -6.39 -11.99
CA MET A 47 -2.48 -7.05 -12.48
C MET A 47 -2.33 -8.49 -11.95
N LEU A 48 -3.14 -8.90 -10.98
CA LEU A 48 -3.03 -10.20 -10.32
C LEU A 48 -3.99 -11.23 -10.94
N PRO A 49 -3.51 -12.45 -11.25
CA PRO A 49 -4.37 -13.55 -11.70
C PRO A 49 -5.44 -13.86 -10.66
N ARG A 50 -6.72 -13.73 -11.01
CA ARG A 50 -7.84 -14.18 -10.15
C ARG A 50 -8.06 -15.67 -10.40
N VAL A 51 -7.47 -16.53 -9.57
CA VAL A 51 -7.58 -18.00 -9.71
C VAL A 51 -8.79 -18.58 -8.98
N THR A 52 -9.60 -17.77 -8.29
CA THR A 52 -10.75 -18.28 -7.51
C THR A 52 -12.09 -18.03 -8.20
N LEU A 53 -12.79 -19.10 -8.56
CA LEU A 53 -14.23 -19.08 -8.81
C LEU A 53 -14.93 -18.68 -7.49
N SER A 54 -15.61 -17.54 -7.47
CA SER A 54 -16.31 -17.05 -6.28
C SER A 54 -17.69 -17.69 -6.21
N TYR A 55 -17.90 -18.68 -5.33
CA TYR A 55 -19.20 -19.32 -5.10
C TYR A 55 -20.05 -18.54 -4.09
N ASP A 56 -20.19 -17.23 -4.32
CA ASP A 56 -20.97 -16.32 -3.47
C ASP A 56 -22.28 -15.95 -4.19
N PRO A 57 -23.43 -16.55 -3.81
CA PRO A 57 -24.70 -16.30 -4.48
C PRO A 57 -25.21 -14.87 -4.30
N ALA A 58 -24.67 -14.09 -3.34
CA ALA A 58 -25.03 -12.68 -3.16
C ALA A 58 -24.49 -11.76 -4.27
N ARG A 59 -23.51 -12.21 -5.07
CA ARG A 59 -22.96 -11.43 -6.20
C ARG A 59 -23.81 -11.48 -7.48
N ILE A 60 -24.86 -12.29 -7.52
CA ILE A 60 -25.74 -12.45 -8.70
C ILE A 60 -26.93 -11.45 -8.64
N GLY A 61 -27.06 -10.68 -7.55
CA GLY A 61 -28.12 -9.67 -7.36
C GLY A 61 -27.73 -8.28 -7.88
N GLY A 62 -28.44 -7.80 -8.90
CA GLY A 62 -28.08 -6.63 -9.69
C GLY A 62 -28.11 -5.27 -8.97
N HIS A 63 -27.26 -4.36 -9.46
CA HIS A 63 -27.51 -2.93 -9.39
C HIS A 63 -27.53 -2.38 -10.83
N ARG A 64 -28.74 -2.12 -11.36
CA ARG A 64 -28.92 -1.40 -12.62
C ARG A 64 -28.84 0.10 -12.33
N GLY A 65 -27.67 0.69 -12.58
CA GLY A 65 -27.45 2.14 -12.56
C GLY A 65 -26.01 2.49 -12.95
N ARG A 66 -25.84 3.15 -14.10
CA ARG A 66 -24.57 3.57 -14.78
C ARG A 66 -23.58 2.40 -15.04
N PRO A 67 -22.67 2.44 -16.05
CA PRO A 67 -21.80 1.30 -16.29
C PRO A 67 -20.70 1.30 -15.23
N VAL A 68 -20.99 0.67 -14.10
CA VAL A 68 -20.02 0.32 -13.04
C VAL A 68 -18.76 -0.30 -13.67
N GLN A 69 -18.89 -1.03 -14.78
CA GLN A 69 -17.74 -1.56 -15.53
C GLN A 69 -16.81 -0.48 -16.14
N ALA A 70 -17.33 0.65 -16.61
CA ALA A 70 -16.51 1.74 -17.17
C ALA A 70 -15.75 2.47 -16.07
N GLU A 71 -16.42 2.82 -14.96
CA GLU A 71 -15.78 3.45 -13.80
C GLU A 71 -14.72 2.53 -13.15
N LEU A 72 -14.97 1.21 -13.11
CA LEU A 72 -13.95 0.23 -12.68
C LEU A 72 -12.78 0.11 -13.67
N ALA A 73 -13.04 0.11 -14.99
CA ALA A 73 -11.99 0.04 -16.01
C ALA A 73 -11.11 1.30 -15.97
N ASP A 74 -11.71 2.48 -15.83
CA ASP A 74 -11.02 3.76 -15.68
C ASP A 74 -10.17 3.77 -14.40
N SER A 75 -10.70 3.23 -13.30
CA SER A 75 -9.94 3.10 -12.05
C SER A 75 -8.72 2.17 -12.18
N ALA A 76 -8.83 1.11 -12.98
CA ALA A 76 -7.74 0.17 -13.21
C ALA A 76 -6.68 0.76 -14.15
N ALA A 77 -7.09 1.47 -15.22
CA ALA A 77 -6.17 2.15 -16.11
C ALA A 77 -5.36 3.23 -15.37
N ALA A 78 -6.02 4.05 -14.54
CA ALA A 78 -5.36 5.04 -13.70
C ALA A 78 -4.38 4.40 -12.70
N ALA A 79 -4.75 3.27 -12.09
CA ALA A 79 -3.85 2.53 -11.19
C ALA A 79 -2.61 1.99 -11.93
N ARG A 80 -2.76 1.45 -13.14
CA ARG A 80 -1.61 1.00 -13.97
C ARG A 80 -0.69 2.15 -14.34
N GLN A 81 -1.24 3.30 -14.75
CA GLN A 81 -0.45 4.49 -15.05
C GLN A 81 0.34 4.96 -13.82
N ARG A 82 -0.29 4.92 -12.64
CA ARG A 82 0.38 5.26 -11.38
C ARG A 82 1.51 4.28 -11.05
N LEU A 83 1.27 2.97 -11.18
CA LEU A 83 2.32 1.95 -11.00
C LEU A 83 3.49 2.14 -11.97
N ALA A 84 3.22 2.43 -13.25
CA ALA A 84 4.25 2.73 -14.24
C ALA A 84 5.03 4.01 -13.89
N GLY A 85 4.37 5.01 -13.28
CA GLY A 85 5.02 6.19 -12.72
C GLY A 85 5.97 5.86 -11.58
N LEU A 86 5.57 4.98 -10.65
CA LEU A 86 6.42 4.52 -9.55
C LEU A 86 7.61 3.70 -10.06
N ALA A 87 7.38 2.77 -11.00
CA ALA A 87 8.40 1.93 -11.59
C ALA A 87 9.55 2.73 -12.24
N ARG A 88 9.25 3.90 -12.82
CA ARG A 88 10.26 4.79 -13.42
C ARG A 88 11.08 5.58 -12.41
N GLN A 89 10.58 5.78 -11.19
CA GLN A 89 11.25 6.55 -10.15
C GLN A 89 12.14 5.69 -9.24
N MET A 90 11.94 4.36 -9.25
CA MET A 90 12.63 3.43 -8.37
C MET A 90 13.71 2.62 -9.10
N PRO A 91 14.82 2.26 -8.45
CA PRO A 91 15.76 1.28 -8.95
C PRO A 91 15.06 -0.04 -9.29
N ALA A 92 15.46 -0.66 -10.40
CA ALA A 92 14.82 -1.86 -10.92
C ALA A 92 14.75 -3.00 -9.89
N ASP A 93 15.84 -3.25 -9.13
CA ASP A 93 15.86 -4.32 -8.13
C ASP A 93 14.88 -4.07 -6.98
N CYS A 94 14.75 -2.81 -6.53
CA CYS A 94 13.79 -2.43 -5.49
C CYS A 94 12.36 -2.58 -6.01
N TRP A 95 12.07 -2.06 -7.21
CA TRP A 95 10.75 -2.16 -7.82
C TRP A 95 10.32 -3.61 -8.05
N ASN A 96 11.24 -4.43 -8.56
CA ASN A 96 11.00 -5.83 -8.85
C ASN A 96 10.72 -6.63 -7.56
N LEU A 97 11.51 -6.41 -6.51
CA LEU A 97 11.27 -7.00 -5.19
C LEU A 97 9.92 -6.55 -4.60
N LEU A 98 9.60 -5.26 -4.67
CA LEU A 98 8.32 -4.74 -4.18
C LEU A 98 7.13 -5.30 -4.94
N THR A 99 7.28 -5.58 -6.24
CA THR A 99 6.26 -6.24 -7.05
C THR A 99 6.06 -7.69 -6.61
N ASP A 100 7.15 -8.43 -6.34
CA ASP A 100 7.09 -9.79 -5.80
C ASP A 100 6.40 -9.86 -4.43
N ILE A 101 6.74 -8.95 -3.52
CA ILE A 101 6.22 -8.96 -2.15
C ILE A 101 4.82 -8.33 -2.07
N CYS A 102 4.61 -7.14 -2.64
CA CYS A 102 3.35 -6.40 -2.48
C CYS A 102 2.31 -6.76 -3.54
N GLY A 103 2.73 -7.24 -4.70
CA GLY A 103 1.83 -7.74 -5.75
C GLY A 103 1.54 -9.21 -5.52
N PHE A 104 2.57 -10.06 -5.52
CA PHE A 104 2.40 -11.52 -5.50
C PHE A 104 2.44 -12.16 -4.11
N ASP A 105 2.63 -11.38 -3.04
CA ASP A 105 2.74 -11.86 -1.65
C ASP A 105 3.75 -13.00 -1.47
N LYS A 106 4.84 -12.98 -2.27
CA LYS A 106 5.91 -13.98 -2.18
C LYS A 106 6.63 -13.88 -0.83
N GLY A 107 7.14 -15.01 -0.35
CA GLY A 107 8.05 -15.02 0.80
C GLY A 107 9.45 -14.50 0.42
N LEU A 108 10.16 -13.87 1.36
CA LEU A 108 11.51 -13.35 1.11
C LEU A 108 12.49 -14.43 0.65
N GLN A 109 12.43 -15.63 1.25
CA GLN A 109 13.30 -16.76 0.88
C GLN A 109 13.03 -17.27 -0.53
N GLN A 110 11.75 -17.23 -0.96
CA GLN A 110 11.38 -17.59 -2.32
C GLN A 110 12.00 -16.59 -3.31
N VAL A 111 11.89 -15.30 -3.02
CA VAL A 111 12.50 -14.26 -3.87
C VAL A 111 14.02 -14.38 -3.92
N GLU A 112 14.67 -14.67 -2.78
CA GLU A 112 16.11 -14.91 -2.73
C GLU A 112 16.53 -16.08 -3.63
N ALA A 113 15.80 -17.19 -3.57
CA ALA A 113 16.06 -18.37 -4.39
C ALA A 113 15.83 -18.09 -5.90
N GLU A 114 14.71 -17.46 -6.25
CA GLU A 114 14.37 -17.13 -7.65
C GLU A 114 15.38 -16.16 -8.29
N ARG A 115 15.96 -15.25 -7.50
CA ARG A 115 16.89 -14.21 -7.97
C ARG A 115 18.38 -14.57 -7.77
N ASN A 116 18.70 -15.74 -7.23
CA ASN A 116 20.05 -16.13 -6.81
C ASN A 116 20.71 -15.10 -5.88
N TRP A 117 19.94 -14.50 -4.98
CA TRP A 117 20.45 -13.55 -4.00
C TRP A 117 21.01 -14.25 -2.76
N PRO A 118 22.02 -13.67 -2.09
CA PRO A 118 22.52 -14.21 -0.84
C PRO A 118 21.44 -14.23 0.24
N ARG A 119 21.57 -15.15 1.19
CA ARG A 119 20.64 -15.28 2.32
C ARG A 119 20.50 -13.95 3.05
N ARG A 120 19.25 -13.54 3.33
CA ARG A 120 18.88 -12.27 3.98
C ARG A 120 19.15 -11.02 3.13
N GLY A 121 19.54 -11.14 1.86
CA GLY A 121 19.70 -10.00 0.95
C GLY A 121 18.37 -9.29 0.68
N ALA A 122 17.28 -10.05 0.52
CA ALA A 122 15.97 -9.47 0.21
C ALA A 122 15.44 -8.58 1.34
N LYS A 123 15.79 -8.89 2.60
CA LYS A 123 15.38 -8.07 3.76
C LYS A 123 15.91 -6.64 3.66
N LEU A 124 17.19 -6.46 3.31
CA LEU A 124 17.80 -5.13 3.22
C LEU A 124 17.24 -4.35 2.02
N VAL A 125 17.15 -5.01 0.87
CA VAL A 125 16.60 -4.38 -0.35
C VAL A 125 15.13 -3.99 -0.15
N LEU A 126 14.35 -4.79 0.59
CA LEU A 126 12.96 -4.46 0.89
C LEU A 126 12.85 -3.18 1.71
N ARG A 127 13.69 -3.02 2.74
CA ARG A 127 13.72 -1.78 3.54
C ARG A 127 14.07 -0.58 2.67
N ILE A 128 15.16 -0.66 1.91
CA ILE A 128 15.59 0.41 1.00
C ILE A 128 14.48 0.79 0.01
N GLY A 129 13.81 -0.21 -0.58
CA GLY A 129 12.70 0.01 -1.49
C GLY A 129 11.51 0.68 -0.81
N LEU A 130 11.15 0.25 0.40
CA LEU A 130 10.04 0.83 1.15
C LEU A 130 10.36 2.24 1.67
N ASP A 131 11.61 2.55 2.03
CA ASP A 131 12.08 3.90 2.37
C ASP A 131 11.87 4.85 1.18
N GLN A 132 12.31 4.44 -0.01
CA GLN A 132 12.13 5.22 -1.24
C GLN A 132 10.66 5.39 -1.61
N LEU A 133 9.87 4.34 -1.49
CA LEU A 133 8.44 4.38 -1.77
C LEU A 133 7.70 5.28 -0.77
N ALA A 134 8.08 5.23 0.51
CA ALA A 134 7.55 6.12 1.54
C ALA A 134 7.84 7.58 1.20
N ALA A 135 9.06 7.89 0.76
CA ALA A 135 9.42 9.23 0.29
C ALA A 135 8.55 9.69 -0.90
N ILE A 136 8.34 8.84 -1.91
CA ILE A 136 7.45 9.15 -3.06
C ILE A 136 6.00 9.38 -2.61
N PHE A 137 5.55 8.69 -1.56
CA PHE A 137 4.21 8.87 -0.98
C PHE A 137 4.10 9.99 0.05
N GLY A 138 5.20 10.68 0.38
CA GLY A 138 5.25 11.70 1.42
C GLY A 138 4.95 11.12 2.82
N LEU A 139 5.41 9.91 3.08
CA LEU A 139 5.28 9.23 4.37
C LEU A 139 6.58 9.34 5.16
N SER A 140 6.46 9.67 6.45
CA SER A 140 7.56 9.80 7.40
C SER A 140 7.32 8.96 8.66
N GLU A 141 8.39 8.62 9.38
CA GLU A 141 8.31 7.83 10.61
C GLU A 141 7.53 8.52 11.73
N ALA A 142 7.77 9.83 11.89
CA ALA A 142 6.98 10.69 12.76
C ALA A 142 6.01 11.50 11.93
N ALA A 143 4.76 11.62 12.40
CA ALA A 143 3.79 12.55 11.85
C ALA A 143 4.15 13.96 12.32
N GLU A 144 5.09 14.60 11.63
CA GLU A 144 5.39 16.01 11.85
C GLU A 144 4.36 16.83 11.08
N GLY A 145 3.42 17.43 11.82
CA GLY A 145 2.52 18.42 11.25
C GLY A 145 3.31 19.57 10.66
N GLN A 146 2.78 20.24 9.63
CA GLN A 146 3.38 21.48 9.14
C GLN A 146 3.58 22.44 10.33
N ALA A 147 4.79 23.00 10.47
CA ALA A 147 5.21 23.85 11.60
C ALA A 147 4.32 25.09 11.86
N GLY A 148 3.35 25.35 10.98
CA GLY A 148 2.29 26.34 11.18
C GLY A 148 1.18 26.14 10.16
N ALA A 149 0.37 25.10 10.31
CA ALA A 149 -0.91 25.04 9.59
C ALA A 149 -1.94 25.89 10.36
N GLN A 150 -2.50 26.91 9.70
CA GLN A 150 -3.63 27.65 10.28
C GLN A 150 -4.78 26.67 10.56
N THR A 151 -5.25 26.63 11.80
CA THR A 151 -6.40 25.81 12.20
C THR A 151 -7.62 26.23 11.38
N ARG A 152 -7.96 25.45 10.36
CA ARG A 152 -9.20 25.67 9.61
C ARG A 152 -10.35 25.12 10.42
N ALA A 153 -11.13 26.01 11.03
CA ALA A 153 -12.40 25.64 11.65
C ALA A 153 -13.41 25.32 10.54
N TRP A 154 -14.03 24.14 10.62
CA TRP A 154 -15.19 23.79 9.79
C TRP A 154 -16.48 24.46 10.28
N LEU A 155 -16.42 25.11 11.45
CA LEU A 155 -17.48 25.92 11.99
C LEU A 155 -17.34 27.37 11.49
N PRO A 156 -18.45 28.04 11.15
CA PRO A 156 -18.42 29.49 10.97
C PRO A 156 -17.99 30.16 12.28
N GLU A 157 -17.40 31.35 12.17
CA GLU A 157 -16.98 32.15 13.31
C GLU A 157 -18.14 32.33 14.30
N ARG A 158 -17.95 31.88 15.54
CA ARG A 158 -19.01 31.89 16.56
C ARG A 158 -19.25 33.36 16.96
N ALA A 159 -20.46 33.85 16.74
CA ALA A 159 -20.86 35.18 17.20
C ALA A 159 -20.63 35.32 18.72
N PRO A 160 -20.15 36.48 19.20
CA PRO A 160 -19.91 36.69 20.62
C PRO A 160 -21.23 36.50 21.39
N MET A 161 -21.19 35.66 22.43
CA MET A 161 -22.39 35.31 23.21
C MET A 161 -22.85 36.44 24.15
N PHE A 162 -22.03 37.47 24.36
CA PHE A 162 -22.35 38.61 25.22
C PHE A 162 -21.86 39.91 24.57
N LEU A 163 -22.65 40.97 24.71
CA LEU A 163 -22.29 42.34 24.39
C LEU A 163 -21.83 43.00 25.71
N ASP A 164 -20.70 43.69 25.68
CA ASP A 164 -20.22 44.55 26.78
C ASP A 164 -21.19 45.72 27.05
#